data_AF-M3SAY0-F1
#
_entry.id   AF-M3SAY0-F1
#
_cell.length_a   1.000
_cell.length_b   1.000
_cell.length_c   1.000
_cell.angle_alpha   90.00
_cell.angle_beta   90.00
_cell.angle_gamma   90.00
#
_symmetry.space_group_name_H-M   'P 1'
#
loop_
_entity.id
_entity.type
_entity.pdbx_description
1 polymer ?
#
loop_
_entity_poly.entity_id
_entity_poly.type
_entity_poly.pdbx_seq_one_letter_code
_entity_poly.pdbx_strand_id
1 'polypeptide(L)'
;MEDTRTMLYEIYKQEYIESIQRLIKRKEKEEEETKELMKKEQKEREEEIEKKEYTCDICYSDIQIKDMYIFDCGHKFCLDCCYEHIHEKIFSGIVKVRCPKSMCCHDITFEEIYQIIRRHQPIDQELIERYERFSVQEYLKKENNCRYCPRCGTGVIGDPNTPEIECQNEECKKKKIKFCFNCKEIWHEGLTCSQYQEWKRMNCEADKRFLSWAQKNTRKCPKCNATIEKNRGCNHMTCANCGYQFCWLCMQEYTSSHFKNGKCKQYS
;
A
#
# COMPACT_ATOMS: atom_id res chain seq x y z
N MET A 1 -36.17 0.92 88.28
CA MET A 1 -36.48 -0.19 87.34
C MET A 1 -36.22 0.20 85.88
N GLU A 2 -36.50 1.43 85.45
CA GLU A 2 -36.15 1.90 84.09
C GLU A 2 -34.65 1.97 83.83
N ASP A 3 -33.87 2.40 84.83
CA ASP A 3 -32.41 2.59 84.71
C ASP A 3 -31.64 1.29 84.39
N THR A 4 -32.05 0.18 85.01
CA THR A 4 -31.44 -1.14 84.81
C THR A 4 -31.76 -1.73 83.43
N ARG A 5 -32.93 -1.42 82.87
CA ARG A 5 -33.36 -1.91 81.55
C ARG A 5 -32.62 -1.21 80.41
N THR A 6 -32.39 0.10 80.55
CA THR A 6 -31.57 0.88 79.62
C THR A 6 -30.11 0.40 79.63
N MET A 7 -29.55 0.19 80.82
CA MET A 7 -28.18 -0.34 80.97
C MET A 7 -28.02 -1.72 80.32
N LEU A 8 -28.97 -2.66 80.52
CA LEU A 8 -28.94 -3.98 79.89
C LEU A 8 -29.07 -3.91 78.35
N TYR A 9 -29.87 -2.98 77.83
CA TYR A 9 -30.00 -2.77 76.39
C TYR A 9 -28.71 -2.22 75.77
N GLU A 10 -28.02 -1.31 76.45
CA GLU A 10 -26.72 -0.77 75.99
C GLU A 10 -25.64 -1.84 75.96
N ILE A 11 -25.57 -2.69 76.99
CA ILE A 11 -24.64 -3.84 77.04
C ILE A 11 -24.92 -4.78 75.86
N TYR A 12 -26.19 -5.17 75.66
CA TYR A 12 -26.56 -6.07 74.55
C TYR A 12 -26.25 -5.46 73.18
N LYS A 13 -26.52 -4.15 73.01
CA LYS A 13 -26.20 -3.42 71.78
C LYS A 13 -24.69 -3.39 71.51
N GLN A 14 -23.88 -3.19 72.55
CA GLN A 14 -22.42 -3.20 72.45
C GLN A 14 -21.90 -4.57 72.05
N GLU A 15 -22.36 -5.65 72.70
CA GLU A 15 -22.01 -7.02 72.37
C GLU A 15 -22.41 -7.40 70.93
N TYR A 16 -23.60 -6.94 70.49
CA TYR A 16 -24.06 -7.14 69.12
C TYR A 16 -23.17 -6.43 68.09
N ILE A 17 -22.80 -5.16 68.34
CA ILE A 17 -21.87 -4.41 67.47
C ILE A 17 -20.52 -5.11 67.40
N GLU A 18 -19.96 -5.56 68.52
CA GLU A 18 -18.69 -6.29 68.56
C GLU A 18 -18.78 -7.64 67.84
N SER A 19 -19.94 -8.31 67.87
CA SER A 19 -20.17 -9.53 67.09
C SER A 19 -20.17 -9.25 65.59
N ILE A 20 -20.81 -8.18 65.14
CA ILE A 20 -20.82 -7.76 63.73
C ILE A 20 -19.42 -7.34 63.27
N GLN A 21 -18.69 -6.58 64.08
CA GLN A 21 -17.32 -6.17 63.75
C GLN A 21 -16.38 -7.38 63.60
N ARG A 22 -16.52 -8.39 64.46
CA ARG A 22 -15.78 -9.66 64.31
C ARG A 22 -16.14 -10.39 63.02
N LEU A 23 -17.42 -10.41 62.64
CA LEU A 23 -17.87 -11.01 61.38
C LEU A 23 -17.34 -10.26 60.15
N ILE A 24 -17.36 -8.92 60.15
CA ILE A 24 -16.81 -8.08 59.07
C ILE A 24 -15.31 -8.35 58.93
N LYS A 25 -14.55 -8.28 60.03
CA LYS A 25 -13.11 -8.53 60.02
C LYS A 25 -12.75 -9.93 59.50
N ARG A 26 -13.57 -10.94 59.83
CA ARG A 26 -13.39 -12.30 59.30
C ARG A 26 -13.64 -12.34 57.79
N LYS A 27 -14.72 -11.72 57.31
CA LYS A 27 -15.03 -11.65 55.87
C LYS A 27 -13.96 -10.89 55.08
N GLU A 28 -13.45 -9.78 55.61
CA GLU A 28 -12.35 -9.01 54.98
C GLU A 28 -11.09 -9.87 54.88
N LYS A 29 -10.76 -10.65 55.91
CA LYS A 29 -9.62 -11.59 55.87
C LYS A 29 -9.83 -12.70 54.85
N GLU A 30 -11.01 -13.31 54.80
CA GLU A 30 -11.38 -14.33 53.80
C GLU A 30 -11.30 -13.77 52.37
N GLU A 31 -11.73 -12.53 52.16
CA GLU A 31 -11.64 -11.85 50.85
C GLU A 31 -10.19 -11.59 50.44
N GLU A 32 -9.34 -11.14 51.36
CA GLU A 32 -7.91 -10.91 51.10
C GLU A 32 -7.19 -12.23 50.80
N GLU A 33 -7.42 -13.28 51.58
CA GLU A 33 -6.88 -14.63 51.33
C GLU A 33 -7.33 -15.17 49.96
N THR A 34 -8.58 -14.94 49.57
CA THR A 34 -9.10 -15.32 48.25
C THR A 34 -8.42 -14.53 47.13
N LYS A 35 -8.21 -13.23 47.29
CA LYS A 35 -7.48 -12.40 46.32
C LYS A 35 -6.03 -12.83 46.15
N GLU A 36 -5.35 -13.18 47.25
CA GLU A 36 -3.99 -13.70 47.21
C GLU A 36 -3.91 -15.04 46.50
N LEU A 37 -4.84 -15.96 46.78
CA LEU A 37 -4.93 -17.25 46.10
C LEU A 37 -5.12 -17.08 44.59
N MET A 38 -6.06 -16.23 44.17
CA MET A 38 -6.34 -15.95 42.75
C MET A 38 -5.13 -15.35 42.03
N LYS A 39 -4.40 -14.43 42.67
CA LYS A 39 -3.15 -13.87 42.13
C LYS A 39 -2.07 -14.93 41.97
N LYS A 40 -1.93 -15.83 42.96
CA LYS A 40 -0.95 -16.92 42.91
C LYS A 40 -1.26 -17.88 41.76
N GLU A 41 -2.51 -18.33 41.63
CA GLU A 41 -2.91 -19.19 40.52
C GLU A 41 -2.73 -18.54 39.15
N GLN A 42 -3.04 -17.24 39.04
CA GLN A 42 -2.80 -16.49 37.80
C GLN A 42 -1.32 -16.49 37.44
N LYS A 43 -0.45 -16.20 38.41
CA LYS A 43 1.00 -16.20 38.20
C LYS A 43 1.52 -17.58 37.78
N GLU A 44 1.06 -18.64 38.43
CA GLU A 44 1.44 -20.02 38.07
C GLU A 44 1.01 -20.37 36.63
N ARG A 45 -0.21 -19.95 36.21
CA ARG A 45 -0.69 -20.11 34.83
C ARG A 45 0.15 -19.32 33.82
N GLU A 46 0.52 -18.08 34.13
CA GLU A 46 1.38 -17.25 33.28
C GLU A 46 2.78 -17.87 33.12
N GLU A 47 3.38 -18.34 34.21
CA GLU A 47 4.68 -19.04 34.20
C GLU A 47 4.63 -20.35 33.40
N GLU A 48 3.51 -21.08 33.42
CA GLU A 48 3.31 -22.26 32.56
C GLU A 48 3.20 -21.92 31.07
N ILE A 49 2.53 -20.81 30.74
CA ILE A 49 2.40 -20.35 29.35
C ILE A 49 3.74 -19.86 28.82
N GLU A 50 4.55 -19.19 29.64
CA GLU A 50 5.86 -18.67 29.26
C GLU A 50 6.87 -19.79 28.94
N LYS A 51 6.69 -20.98 29.52
CA LYS A 51 7.48 -22.18 29.23
C LYS A 51 7.05 -22.91 27.95
N LYS A 52 5.89 -22.58 27.38
CA LYS A 52 5.43 -23.22 26.15
C LYS A 52 6.04 -22.52 24.94
N GLU A 53 6.64 -23.33 24.09
CA GLU A 53 7.25 -22.89 22.84
C GLU A 53 6.43 -23.39 21.64
N TYR A 54 6.51 -22.64 20.56
CA TYR A 54 5.86 -22.95 19.29
C TYR A 54 6.87 -22.77 18.16
N THR A 55 6.99 -23.76 17.30
CA THR A 55 7.83 -23.67 16.10
C THR A 55 7.04 -23.00 14.96
N CYS A 56 7.55 -21.89 14.43
CA CYS A 56 6.90 -21.15 13.35
C CYS A 56 7.00 -21.88 12.00
N ASP A 57 5.87 -22.06 11.30
CA ASP A 57 5.78 -22.69 9.97
C ASP A 57 6.49 -21.94 8.82
N ILE A 58 6.94 -20.69 9.04
CA ILE A 58 7.58 -19.86 8.00
C ILE A 58 9.10 -19.83 8.19
N CYS A 59 9.56 -19.42 9.37
CA CYS A 59 10.99 -19.29 9.67
C CYS A 59 11.59 -20.53 10.35
N TYR A 60 10.77 -21.48 10.80
CA TYR A 60 11.18 -22.69 11.55
C TYR A 60 11.91 -22.40 12.87
N SER A 61 11.78 -21.18 13.40
CA SER A 61 12.29 -20.82 14.74
C SER A 61 11.28 -21.17 15.82
N ASP A 62 11.78 -21.63 16.97
CA ASP A 62 11.00 -21.78 18.19
C ASP A 62 10.79 -20.41 18.83
N ILE A 63 9.54 -20.09 19.11
CA ILE A 63 9.12 -18.81 19.68
C ILE A 63 8.24 -19.03 20.91
N GLN A 64 8.21 -18.04 21.80
CA GLN A 64 7.28 -18.03 22.92
C GLN A 64 5.85 -17.75 22.43
N ILE A 65 4.85 -18.29 23.12
CA ILE A 65 3.44 -18.07 22.79
C ILE A 65 3.07 -16.57 22.69
N LYS A 66 3.72 -15.72 23.49
CA LYS A 66 3.49 -14.26 23.49
C LYS A 66 3.85 -13.58 22.16
N ASP A 67 4.82 -14.14 21.44
CA ASP A 67 5.33 -13.64 20.16
C ASP A 67 4.63 -14.30 18.97
N MET A 68 3.60 -15.11 19.24
CA MET A 68 2.74 -15.73 18.24
C MET A 68 1.58 -14.78 17.89
N TYR A 69 1.23 -14.78 16.61
CA TYR A 69 0.01 -14.15 16.09
C TYR A 69 -0.88 -15.21 15.45
N ILE A 70 -2.19 -15.15 15.71
CA ILE A 70 -3.19 -16.06 15.15
C ILE A 70 -4.14 -15.20 14.31
N PHE A 71 -4.22 -15.48 13.02
CA PHE A 71 -5.18 -14.86 12.12
C PHE A 71 -6.60 -15.39 12.38
N ASP A 72 -7.63 -14.66 11.94
CA ASP A 72 -9.04 -15.06 12.05
C ASP A 72 -9.34 -16.40 11.35
N CYS A 73 -8.53 -16.76 10.35
CA CYS A 73 -8.57 -18.07 9.70
C CYS A 73 -7.99 -19.23 10.53
N GLY A 74 -7.46 -18.96 11.72
CA GLY A 74 -6.86 -19.93 12.64
C GLY A 74 -5.39 -20.28 12.36
N HIS A 75 -4.81 -19.78 11.27
CA HIS A 75 -3.38 -19.96 10.99
C HIS A 75 -2.52 -19.08 11.89
N LYS A 76 -1.40 -19.63 12.35
CA LYS A 76 -0.55 -19.02 13.37
C LYS A 76 0.92 -19.04 13.00
N PHE A 77 1.57 -17.92 13.21
CA PHE A 77 2.98 -17.69 12.89
C PHE A 77 3.62 -16.79 13.93
N CYS A 78 4.95 -16.67 13.92
CA CYS A 78 5.59 -15.64 14.72
C CYS A 78 5.22 -14.23 14.20
N LEU A 79 5.19 -13.28 15.14
CA LEU A 79 4.83 -11.90 14.87
C LEU A 79 5.73 -11.28 13.80
N ASP A 80 7.02 -11.58 13.82
CA ASP A 80 8.00 -11.07 12.85
C ASP A 80 7.70 -11.56 11.42
N CYS A 81 7.35 -12.84 11.24
CA CYS A 81 6.98 -13.36 9.92
C CYS A 81 5.66 -12.77 9.43
N CYS A 82 4.69 -12.56 10.33
CA CYS A 82 3.46 -11.85 9.99
C CYS A 82 3.75 -10.42 9.55
N TYR A 83 4.60 -9.71 10.30
CA TYR A 83 5.02 -8.34 10.03
C TYR A 83 5.73 -8.23 8.67
N GLU A 84 6.75 -9.03 8.42
CA GLU A 84 7.52 -9.01 7.16
C GLU A 84 6.62 -9.29 5.96
N HIS A 85 5.69 -10.25 6.09
CA HIS A 85 4.73 -10.55 5.02
C HIS A 85 3.81 -9.36 4.71
N ILE A 86 3.22 -8.71 5.72
CA ILE A 86 2.38 -7.53 5.48
C ILE A 86 3.22 -6.36 4.96
N HIS A 87 4.42 -6.17 5.50
CA HIS A 87 5.34 -5.09 5.14
C HIS A 87 5.72 -5.19 3.66
N GLU A 88 6.22 -6.35 3.20
CA GLU A 88 6.58 -6.57 1.79
C GLU A 88 5.39 -6.28 0.84
N LYS A 89 4.20 -6.77 1.20
CA LYS A 89 3.00 -6.64 0.36
C LYS A 89 2.51 -5.19 0.29
N ILE A 90 2.45 -4.50 1.43
CA ILE A 90 2.05 -3.09 1.49
C ILE A 90 3.08 -2.22 0.79
N PHE A 91 4.39 -2.45 0.97
CA PHE A 91 5.43 -1.69 0.28
C PHE A 91 5.37 -1.85 -1.24
N SER A 92 4.96 -3.04 -1.71
CA SER A 92 4.69 -3.35 -3.12
C SER A 92 3.37 -2.75 -3.65
N GLY A 93 2.61 -2.04 -2.82
CA GLY A 93 1.34 -1.41 -3.19
C GLY A 93 0.13 -2.35 -3.18
N ILE A 94 0.26 -3.54 -2.59
CA ILE A 94 -0.82 -4.52 -2.47
C ILE A 94 -1.53 -4.29 -1.14
N VAL A 95 -2.81 -3.91 -1.22
CA VAL A 95 -3.64 -3.61 -0.04
C VAL A 95 -4.49 -4.79 0.42
N LYS A 96 -4.89 -5.66 -0.51
CA LYS A 96 -5.60 -6.91 -0.19
C LYS A 96 -4.57 -8.01 0.05
N VAL A 97 -4.05 -8.05 1.26
CA VAL A 97 -3.05 -9.04 1.67
C VAL A 97 -3.76 -10.31 2.09
N ARG A 98 -3.32 -11.47 1.59
CA ARG A 98 -3.83 -12.78 2.01
C ARG A 98 -2.98 -13.38 3.11
N CYS A 99 -3.57 -14.29 3.88
CA CYS A 99 -2.85 -15.10 4.87
C CYS A 99 -1.58 -15.74 4.24
N PRO A 100 -0.44 -15.76 4.95
CA PRO A 100 0.80 -16.39 4.46
C PRO A 100 0.69 -17.89 4.16
N LYS A 101 -0.30 -18.59 4.74
CA LYS A 101 -0.45 -20.04 4.54
C LYS A 101 -0.82 -20.34 3.09
N SER A 102 -0.09 -21.28 2.48
CA SER A 102 -0.41 -21.79 1.14
C SER A 102 -1.85 -22.30 1.07
N MET A 103 -2.52 -22.00 -0.05
CA MET A 103 -3.93 -22.34 -0.32
C MET A 103 -4.96 -21.70 0.62
N CYS A 104 -4.58 -20.79 1.52
CA CYS A 104 -5.56 -20.06 2.33
C CYS A 104 -6.20 -18.93 1.51
N CYS A 105 -7.52 -18.77 1.64
CA CYS A 105 -8.30 -17.71 0.98
C CYS A 105 -8.67 -16.54 1.92
N HIS A 106 -8.14 -16.52 3.14
CA HIS A 106 -8.39 -15.45 4.09
C HIS A 106 -7.68 -14.18 3.66
N ASP A 107 -8.46 -13.13 3.42
CA ASP A 107 -7.95 -11.77 3.25
C ASP A 107 -7.74 -11.18 4.65
N ILE A 108 -6.51 -10.78 4.95
CA ILE A 108 -6.14 -10.18 6.22
C ILE A 108 -6.91 -8.88 6.38
N THR A 109 -7.62 -8.74 7.49
CA THR A 109 -8.45 -7.57 7.78
C THR A 109 -7.61 -6.36 8.17
N PHE A 110 -8.21 -5.16 8.12
CA PHE A 110 -7.53 -3.95 8.58
C PHE A 110 -7.12 -4.09 10.06
N GLU A 111 -7.99 -4.66 10.89
CA GLU A 111 -7.73 -4.84 12.32
C GLU A 111 -6.53 -5.77 12.53
N GLU A 112 -6.47 -6.89 11.80
CA GLU A 112 -5.33 -7.81 11.88
C GLU A 112 -4.01 -7.11 11.51
N ILE A 113 -4.00 -6.29 10.46
CA ILE A 113 -2.83 -5.49 10.06
C ILE A 113 -2.42 -4.51 11.17
N TYR A 114 -3.35 -3.72 11.71
CA TYR A 114 -3.03 -2.77 12.79
C TYR A 114 -2.52 -3.49 14.04
N GLN A 115 -3.09 -4.63 14.41
CA GLN A 115 -2.65 -5.41 15.57
C GLN A 115 -1.22 -5.94 15.38
N ILE A 116 -0.88 -6.43 14.19
CA ILE A 116 0.49 -6.88 13.88
C ILE A 116 1.46 -5.70 13.99
N ILE A 117 1.16 -4.55 13.38
CA ILE A 117 2.05 -3.38 13.38
C ILE A 117 2.22 -2.79 14.79
N ARG A 118 1.14 -2.72 15.59
CA ARG A 118 1.20 -2.21 16.98
C ARG A 118 1.98 -3.12 17.92
N ARG A 119 1.93 -4.43 17.69
CA ARG A 119 2.67 -5.42 18.50
C ARG A 119 4.14 -5.50 18.09
N HIS A 120 4.46 -5.20 16.83
CA HIS A 120 5.85 -5.15 16.37
C HIS A 120 6.62 -4.01 17.07
N GLN A 121 7.92 -4.23 17.31
CA GLN A 121 8.80 -3.25 17.93
C GLN A 121 10.06 -3.02 17.07
N PRO A 122 10.35 -1.77 16.69
CA PRO A 122 9.58 -0.55 16.92
C PRO A 122 8.26 -0.52 16.11
N ILE A 123 7.33 0.34 16.53
CA ILE A 123 6.07 0.57 15.80
C ILE A 123 6.41 1.28 14.48
N ASP A 124 6.07 0.65 13.35
CA ASP A 124 6.28 1.22 12.02
C ASP A 124 5.12 2.13 11.62
N GLN A 125 5.26 3.42 11.93
CA GLN A 125 4.28 4.44 11.56
C GLN A 125 4.22 4.67 10.04
N GLU A 126 5.33 4.51 9.32
CA GLU A 126 5.37 4.70 7.86
C GLU A 126 4.54 3.63 7.15
N LEU A 127 4.63 2.38 7.61
CA LEU A 127 3.84 1.28 7.09
C LEU A 127 2.33 1.52 7.24
N ILE A 128 1.89 2.07 8.37
CA ILE A 128 0.49 2.44 8.61
C ILE A 128 0.04 3.51 7.61
N GLU A 129 0.78 4.62 7.52
CA GLU A 129 0.45 5.71 6.61
C GLU A 129 0.40 5.25 5.15
N ARG A 130 1.29 4.33 4.78
CA ARG A 130 1.35 3.74 3.44
C ARG A 130 0.17 2.82 3.18
N TYR A 131 -0.20 1.97 4.13
CA TYR A 131 -1.37 1.11 4.04
C TYR A 131 -2.66 1.93 3.90
N GLU A 132 -2.85 2.96 4.73
CA GLU A 132 -4.01 3.86 4.67
C GLU A 132 -4.08 4.56 3.31
N ARG A 133 -2.95 5.11 2.84
CA ARG A 133 -2.87 5.76 1.52
C ARG A 133 -3.25 4.81 0.39
N PHE A 134 -2.71 3.60 0.37
CA PHE A 134 -3.04 2.62 -0.67
C PHE A 134 -4.48 2.11 -0.55
N SER A 135 -5.02 2.00 0.65
CA SER A 135 -6.42 1.60 0.90
C SER A 135 -7.38 2.62 0.31
N VAL A 136 -7.13 3.90 0.58
CA VAL A 136 -7.90 5.00 0.00
C VAL A 136 -7.74 5.01 -1.53
N GLN A 137 -6.53 4.85 -2.05
CA GLN A 137 -6.31 4.82 -3.50
C GLN A 137 -7.07 3.68 -4.18
N GLU A 138 -7.06 2.48 -3.61
CA GLU A 138 -7.75 1.31 -4.15
C GLU A 138 -9.27 1.46 -4.09
N TYR A 139 -9.80 2.08 -3.04
CA TYR A 139 -11.21 2.48 -2.97
C TYR A 139 -11.55 3.48 -4.09
N LEU A 140 -10.74 4.54 -4.20
CA LEU A 140 -10.94 5.61 -5.16
C LEU A 140 -10.82 5.16 -6.63
N LYS A 141 -10.05 4.10 -6.94
CA LYS A 141 -9.99 3.53 -8.30
C LYS A 141 -11.35 3.03 -8.79
N LYS A 142 -12.25 2.63 -7.89
CA LYS A 142 -13.60 2.15 -8.23
C LYS A 142 -14.59 3.29 -8.44
N GLU A 143 -14.26 4.49 -7.96
CA GLU A 143 -15.12 5.67 -8.09
C GLU A 143 -14.92 6.34 -9.45
N ASN A 144 -15.98 6.37 -10.27
CA ASN A 144 -15.95 6.97 -11.61
C ASN A 144 -15.56 8.45 -11.62
N ASN A 145 -15.84 9.13 -10.51
CA ASN A 145 -15.58 10.55 -10.30
C ASN A 145 -14.20 10.83 -9.67
N CYS A 146 -13.41 9.80 -9.37
CA CYS A 146 -12.05 10.00 -8.90
C CYS A 146 -11.13 10.42 -10.05
N ARG A 147 -10.32 11.45 -9.80
CA ARG A 147 -9.23 11.87 -10.68
C ARG A 147 -7.95 12.02 -9.89
N TYR A 148 -6.83 11.63 -10.50
CA TYR A 148 -5.52 11.66 -9.87
C TYR A 148 -4.75 12.90 -10.29
N CYS A 149 -4.17 13.60 -9.31
CA CYS A 149 -3.31 14.74 -9.57
C CYS A 149 -2.10 14.30 -10.42
N PRO A 150 -1.85 14.92 -11.59
CA PRO A 150 -0.75 14.51 -12.49
C PRO A 150 0.64 14.81 -11.92
N ARG A 151 0.75 15.58 -10.83
CA ARG A 151 2.03 15.91 -10.18
C ARG A 151 2.41 14.96 -9.05
N CYS A 152 1.45 14.61 -8.18
CA CYS A 152 1.74 13.84 -6.95
C CYS A 152 0.98 12.52 -6.85
N GLY A 153 0.07 12.22 -7.79
CA GLY A 153 -0.72 10.99 -7.78
C GLY A 153 -1.81 10.93 -6.71
N THR A 154 -2.12 12.03 -6.02
CA THR A 154 -3.21 12.08 -5.04
C THR A 154 -4.56 12.03 -5.75
N GLY A 155 -5.41 11.07 -5.36
CA GLY A 155 -6.78 10.95 -5.86
C GLY A 155 -7.69 11.98 -5.20
N VAL A 156 -8.56 12.61 -5.99
CA VAL A 156 -9.57 13.58 -5.55
C VAL A 156 -10.86 13.26 -6.28
N ILE A 157 -11.98 13.25 -5.55
CA ILE A 157 -13.31 13.16 -6.16
C ILE A 157 -13.66 14.53 -6.74
N GLY A 158 -13.92 14.58 -8.04
CA GLY A 158 -14.39 15.79 -8.72
C GLY A 158 -15.75 15.59 -9.37
N ASP A 159 -16.26 16.62 -10.03
CA ASP A 159 -17.53 16.59 -10.75
C ASP A 159 -17.27 16.93 -12.24
N PRO A 160 -17.81 16.15 -13.20
CA PRO A 160 -17.73 16.48 -14.63
C PRO A 160 -18.21 17.91 -14.98
N ASN A 161 -19.17 18.44 -14.23
CA ASN A 161 -19.75 19.77 -14.44
C ASN A 161 -18.85 20.90 -13.90
N THR A 162 -17.99 20.60 -12.93
CA THR A 162 -16.98 21.53 -12.40
C THR A 162 -15.59 20.91 -12.61
N PRO A 163 -15.05 20.98 -13.84
CA PRO A 163 -13.86 20.24 -14.21
C PRO A 163 -12.56 20.76 -13.58
N GLU A 164 -12.60 21.88 -12.86
CA GLU A 164 -11.45 22.40 -12.12
C GLU A 164 -11.32 21.69 -10.77
N ILE A 165 -10.26 20.90 -10.61
CA ILE A 165 -9.99 20.15 -9.37
C ILE A 165 -8.74 20.71 -8.69
N GLU A 166 -8.85 21.06 -7.41
CA GLU A 166 -7.70 21.41 -6.57
C GLU A 166 -7.13 20.17 -5.87
N CYS A 167 -5.80 19.99 -5.96
CA CYS A 167 -5.14 18.87 -5.31
C CYS A 167 -5.18 19.00 -3.79
N GLN A 168 -5.51 17.90 -3.09
CA GLN A 168 -5.64 17.89 -1.63
C GLN A 168 -4.35 17.59 -0.86
N ASN A 169 -3.27 17.22 -1.56
CA ASN A 169 -1.95 16.97 -0.96
C ASN A 169 -1.30 18.27 -0.48
N GLU A 170 -0.66 18.26 0.70
CA GLU A 170 -0.11 19.46 1.34
C GLU A 170 0.87 20.24 0.46
N GLU A 171 1.80 19.56 -0.22
CA GLU A 171 2.78 20.24 -1.08
C GLU A 171 2.12 20.86 -2.31
N CYS A 172 1.11 20.18 -2.86
CA CYS A 172 0.35 20.67 -4.00
C CYS A 172 -0.60 21.80 -3.62
N LYS A 173 -1.21 21.76 -2.43
CA LYS A 173 -2.01 22.86 -1.86
C LYS A 173 -1.17 24.12 -1.70
N LYS A 174 0.03 24.00 -1.12
CA LYS A 174 0.98 25.13 -1.00
C LYS A 174 1.31 25.75 -2.37
N LYS A 175 1.44 24.92 -3.40
CA LYS A 175 1.72 25.33 -4.78
C LYS A 175 0.46 25.66 -5.60
N LYS A 176 -0.73 25.61 -5.00
CA LYS A 176 -2.05 25.81 -5.64
C LYS A 176 -2.20 25.03 -6.96
N ILE A 177 -1.77 23.77 -6.95
CA ILE A 177 -1.82 22.92 -8.13
C ILE A 177 -3.25 22.47 -8.38
N LYS A 178 -3.75 22.83 -9.56
CA LYS A 178 -5.07 22.45 -10.07
C LYS A 178 -4.94 21.58 -11.31
N PHE A 179 -5.91 20.71 -11.55
CA PHE A 179 -5.94 19.80 -12.69
C PHE A 179 -7.37 19.61 -13.20
N CYS A 180 -7.49 19.19 -14.46
CA CYS A 180 -8.76 19.07 -15.15
C CYS A 180 -9.38 17.69 -14.94
N PHE A 181 -10.66 17.64 -14.58
CA PHE A 181 -11.44 16.41 -14.47
C PHE A 181 -11.52 15.65 -15.79
N ASN A 182 -11.75 16.36 -16.89
CA ASN A 182 -12.08 15.75 -18.18
C ASN A 182 -10.83 15.20 -18.89
N CYS A 183 -9.76 16.00 -19.01
CA CYS A 183 -8.55 15.60 -19.73
C CYS A 183 -7.43 15.07 -18.83
N LYS A 184 -7.57 15.14 -17.49
CA LYS A 184 -6.61 14.65 -16.49
C LYS A 184 -5.24 15.36 -16.48
N GLU A 185 -5.14 16.50 -17.17
CA GLU A 185 -3.93 17.33 -17.22
C GLU A 185 -3.96 18.45 -16.19
N ILE A 186 -2.84 19.17 -16.04
CA ILE A 186 -2.79 20.42 -15.27
C ILE A 186 -3.85 21.40 -15.80
N TRP A 187 -4.46 22.15 -14.89
CA TRP A 187 -5.54 23.08 -15.22
C TRP A 187 -5.10 24.09 -16.27
N HIS A 188 -5.94 24.29 -17.27
CA HIS A 188 -5.67 25.11 -18.45
C HIS A 188 -6.76 26.18 -18.62
N GLU A 189 -6.58 27.28 -17.90
CA GLU A 189 -7.51 28.40 -17.90
C GLU A 189 -7.66 29.01 -19.30
N GLY A 190 -8.91 29.25 -19.72
CA GLY A 190 -9.23 29.85 -21.02
C GLY A 190 -9.04 28.93 -22.25
N LEU A 191 -8.58 27.69 -22.06
CA LEU A 191 -8.43 26.70 -23.14
C LEU A 191 -9.39 25.53 -22.94
N THR A 192 -9.94 25.03 -24.05
CA THR A 192 -10.61 23.73 -24.05
C THR A 192 -9.57 22.60 -23.92
N CYS A 193 -10.02 21.43 -23.44
CA CYS A 193 -9.16 20.25 -23.30
C CYS A 193 -8.44 19.90 -24.61
N SER A 194 -9.14 19.98 -25.74
CA SER A 194 -8.58 19.69 -27.06
C SER A 194 -7.49 20.68 -27.46
N GLN A 195 -7.71 21.98 -27.23
CA GLN A 195 -6.71 23.02 -27.51
C GLN A 195 -5.46 22.87 -26.64
N TYR A 196 -5.63 22.52 -25.36
CA TYR A 196 -4.49 22.28 -24.47
C TYR A 196 -3.66 21.06 -24.91
N GLN A 197 -4.31 19.97 -25.31
CA GLN A 197 -3.62 18.77 -25.83
C GLN A 197 -2.85 19.07 -27.13
N GLU A 198 -3.45 19.83 -28.05
CA GLU A 198 -2.78 20.31 -29.27
C GLU A 198 -1.53 21.13 -28.93
N TRP A 199 -1.67 22.10 -28.02
CA TRP A 199 -0.57 22.93 -27.56
C TRP A 199 0.54 22.09 -26.90
N LYS A 200 0.18 21.15 -26.02
CA LYS A 200 1.12 20.25 -25.33
C LYS A 200 1.91 19.41 -26.32
N ARG A 201 1.24 18.81 -27.32
CA ARG A 201 1.86 18.05 -28.41
C ARG A 201 2.87 18.90 -29.21
N MET A 202 2.55 20.16 -29.47
CA MET A 202 3.44 21.06 -30.21
C MET A 202 4.61 21.61 -29.37
N ASN A 203 4.52 21.58 -28.04
CA ASN A 203 5.47 22.23 -27.14
C ASN A 203 6.28 21.28 -26.25
N CYS A 204 5.93 19.99 -26.17
CA CYS A 204 6.69 18.99 -25.42
C CYS A 204 8.06 18.74 -26.07
N GLU A 205 9.15 19.20 -25.44
CA GLU A 205 10.52 19.03 -25.96
C GLU A 205 10.97 17.56 -26.01
N ALA A 206 10.50 16.72 -25.09
CA ALA A 206 10.76 15.28 -25.12
C ALA A 206 10.14 14.64 -26.37
N ASP A 207 8.92 15.04 -26.74
CA ASP A 207 8.27 14.60 -27.98
C ASP A 207 9.00 15.16 -29.20
N LYS A 208 9.49 16.41 -29.16
CA LYS A 208 10.34 16.96 -30.25
C LYS A 208 11.64 16.16 -30.42
N ARG A 209 12.30 15.76 -29.32
CA ARG A 209 13.53 14.94 -29.36
C ARG A 209 13.25 13.53 -29.86
N PHE A 210 12.18 12.89 -29.39
CA PHE A 210 11.75 11.58 -29.87
C PHE A 210 11.34 11.62 -31.35
N LEU A 211 10.54 12.60 -31.78
CA LEU A 211 10.15 12.80 -33.18
C LEU A 211 11.37 13.09 -34.05
N SER A 212 12.33 13.91 -33.60
CA SER A 212 13.57 14.17 -34.32
C SER A 212 14.44 12.91 -34.43
N TRP A 213 14.54 12.11 -33.36
CA TRP A 213 15.23 10.82 -33.38
C TRP A 213 14.54 9.83 -34.33
N ALA A 214 13.21 9.72 -34.26
CA ALA A 214 12.43 8.83 -35.09
C ALA A 214 12.54 9.21 -36.58
N GLN A 215 12.50 10.50 -36.93
CA GLN A 215 12.73 10.96 -38.30
C GLN A 215 14.13 10.62 -38.84
N LYS A 216 15.14 10.60 -37.97
CA LYS A 216 16.53 10.30 -38.35
C LYS A 216 16.79 8.79 -38.46
N ASN A 217 16.17 8.00 -37.59
CA ASN A 217 16.49 6.58 -37.42
C ASN A 217 15.42 5.64 -37.95
N THR A 218 14.26 6.14 -38.37
CA THR A 218 13.19 5.32 -38.95
C THR A 218 12.77 5.84 -40.33
N ARG A 219 12.45 4.93 -41.24
CA ARG A 219 11.87 5.22 -42.55
C ARG A 219 10.80 4.21 -42.89
N LYS A 220 9.90 4.56 -43.81
CA LYS A 220 8.88 3.62 -44.32
C LYS A 220 9.41 2.87 -45.53
N CYS A 221 9.11 1.57 -45.61
CA CYS A 221 9.42 0.77 -46.79
C CYS A 221 8.71 1.38 -48.02
N PRO A 222 9.42 1.65 -49.12
CA PRO A 222 8.82 2.23 -50.32
C PRO A 222 7.82 1.30 -51.02
N LYS A 223 7.86 -0.02 -50.74
CA LYS A 223 6.95 -1.01 -51.34
C LYS A 223 5.71 -1.28 -50.49
N CYS A 224 5.87 -1.49 -49.18
CA CYS A 224 4.77 -1.93 -48.29
C CYS A 224 4.46 -0.95 -47.14
N ASN A 225 5.13 0.20 -47.09
CA ASN A 225 4.95 1.25 -46.09
C ASN A 225 5.22 0.85 -44.62
N ALA A 226 5.75 -0.36 -44.37
CA ALA A 226 6.16 -0.80 -43.04
C ALA A 226 7.28 0.11 -42.49
N THR A 227 7.21 0.49 -41.22
CA THR A 227 8.26 1.27 -40.55
C THR A 227 9.48 0.40 -40.32
N ILE A 228 10.65 0.89 -40.73
CA ILE A 228 11.95 0.22 -40.67
C ILE A 228 12.91 1.14 -39.93
N GLU A 229 13.59 0.62 -38.92
CA GLU A 229 14.68 1.30 -38.21
C GLU A 229 16.03 1.08 -38.93
N LYS A 230 16.89 2.10 -38.95
CA LYS A 230 18.22 2.03 -39.58
C LYS A 230 19.08 1.00 -38.85
N ASN A 231 19.60 0.02 -39.58
CA ASN A 231 20.67 -0.82 -39.03
C ASN A 231 21.99 -0.03 -38.98
N ARG A 232 22.80 -0.23 -37.94
CA ARG A 232 23.89 0.68 -37.52
C ARG A 232 25.10 0.80 -38.46
N GLY A 233 25.02 0.40 -39.74
CA GLY A 233 26.20 0.49 -40.62
C GLY A 233 26.02 0.26 -42.12
N CYS A 234 24.84 -0.16 -42.62
CA CYS A 234 24.68 -0.45 -44.04
C CYS A 234 23.53 0.35 -44.65
N ASN A 235 23.81 1.11 -45.72
CA ASN A 235 22.75 1.80 -46.45
C ASN A 235 21.94 0.84 -47.35
N HIS A 236 22.34 -0.43 -47.50
CA HIS A 236 21.52 -1.47 -48.11
C HIS A 236 20.59 -2.08 -47.06
N MET A 237 19.29 -1.92 -47.26
CA MET A 237 18.27 -2.30 -46.30
C MET A 237 17.32 -3.31 -46.92
N THR A 238 16.97 -4.34 -46.15
CA THR A 238 15.97 -5.34 -46.54
C THR A 238 14.76 -5.20 -45.62
N CYS A 239 13.58 -4.99 -46.19
CA CYS A 239 12.35 -4.91 -45.41
C CYS A 239 12.01 -6.28 -44.83
N ALA A 240 11.95 -6.39 -43.50
CA ALA A 240 11.57 -7.65 -42.84
C ALA A 240 10.12 -8.09 -43.16
N ASN A 241 9.23 -7.15 -43.50
CA ASN A 241 7.82 -7.46 -43.77
C ASN A 241 7.57 -7.98 -45.19
N CYS A 242 8.28 -7.47 -46.20
CA CYS A 242 8.01 -7.82 -47.62
C CYS A 242 9.24 -8.27 -48.40
N GLY A 243 10.40 -8.38 -47.76
CA GLY A 243 11.68 -8.77 -48.38
C GLY A 243 12.27 -7.74 -49.34
N TYR A 244 11.61 -6.60 -49.57
CA TYR A 244 12.09 -5.59 -50.52
C TYR A 244 13.42 -4.99 -50.11
N GLN A 245 14.38 -5.00 -51.03
CA GLN A 245 15.72 -4.46 -50.80
C GLN A 245 15.84 -3.07 -51.41
N PHE A 246 16.28 -2.10 -50.62
CA PHE A 246 16.33 -0.70 -51.01
C PHE A 246 17.51 0.02 -50.36
N CYS A 247 17.84 1.20 -50.88
CA CYS A 247 18.85 2.07 -50.31
C CYS A 247 18.24 3.02 -49.26
N TRP A 248 18.81 3.07 -48.06
CA TRP A 248 18.36 3.93 -46.95
C TRP A 248 18.42 5.43 -47.27
N LEU A 249 19.33 5.84 -48.15
CA LEU A 249 19.57 7.25 -48.48
C LEU A 249 18.55 7.79 -49.47
N CYS A 250 18.30 7.06 -50.57
CA CYS A 250 17.45 7.52 -51.67
C CYS A 250 16.09 6.82 -51.75
N MET A 251 15.85 5.81 -50.92
CA MET A 251 14.61 5.01 -50.87
C MET A 251 14.27 4.29 -52.19
N GLN A 252 15.25 4.15 -53.09
CA GLN A 252 15.10 3.42 -54.35
C GLN A 252 15.51 1.96 -54.21
N GLU A 253 15.09 1.15 -55.16
CA GLU A 253 15.46 -0.26 -55.27
C GLU A 253 16.98 -0.45 -55.21
N TYR A 254 17.40 -1.45 -54.45
CA TYR A 254 18.80 -1.85 -54.42
C TYR A 254 19.13 -2.66 -55.67
N THR A 255 20.15 -2.23 -56.40
CA THR A 255 20.78 -2.99 -57.48
C THR A 255 22.26 -3.19 -57.18
N SER A 256 22.88 -4.23 -57.74
CA SER A 256 24.30 -4.56 -57.49
C SER A 256 25.30 -3.46 -57.90
N SER A 257 24.88 -2.53 -58.76
CA SER A 257 25.65 -1.35 -59.20
C SER A 257 25.30 -0.06 -58.43
N HIS A 258 24.28 -0.07 -57.57
CA HIS A 258 23.72 1.11 -56.90
C HIS A 258 24.76 1.93 -56.13
N PHE A 259 25.71 1.27 -55.45
CA PHE A 259 26.78 1.94 -54.69
C PHE A 259 28.12 2.03 -55.43
N LYS A 260 28.24 1.42 -56.61
CA LYS A 260 29.47 1.44 -57.43
C LYS A 260 29.53 2.66 -58.33
N ASN A 261 28.40 3.01 -58.95
CA ASN A 261 28.29 4.10 -59.93
C ASN A 261 27.22 5.15 -59.55
N GLY A 262 26.52 4.96 -58.44
CA GLY A 262 25.41 5.82 -58.02
C GLY A 262 25.82 6.97 -57.10
N LYS A 263 24.90 7.93 -56.94
CA LYS A 263 25.06 9.10 -56.05
C LYS A 263 25.05 8.74 -54.54
N CYS A 264 24.76 7.49 -54.19
CA CYS A 264 24.66 7.01 -52.81
C CYS A 264 25.93 6.25 -52.42
N LYS A 265 26.49 6.54 -51.24
CA LYS A 265 27.64 5.80 -50.68
C LYS A 265 27.16 4.65 -49.80
N GLN A 266 27.84 3.49 -49.86
CA GLN A 266 27.43 2.29 -49.13
C GLN A 266 27.57 2.42 -47.61
N TYR A 267 28.55 3.20 -47.17
CA TYR A 267 28.84 3.46 -45.76
C TYR A 267 28.30 4.85 -45.37
N SER A 268 27.70 4.93 -44.18
CA SER A 268 27.18 6.16 -43.56
C SER A 268 28.21 6.79 -42.63
#